data_AF-A0A660ZXC1-F1
#
_entry.id   AF-A0A660ZXC1-F1
#
_cell.length_a   1.000
_cell.length_b   1.000
_cell.length_c   1.000
_cell.angle_alpha   90.00
_cell.angle_beta   90.00
_cell.angle_gamma   90.00
#
_symmetry.space_group_name_H-M   'P 1'
#
loop_
_entity.id
_entity.type
_entity.pdbx_description
1 polymer ?
#
loop_
_entity_poly.entity_id
_entity_poly.type
_entity_poly.pdbx_seq_one_letter_code
_entity_poly.pdbx_strand_id
1 'polypeptide(L)' 'MPSPTIDQLQQRETSIKKAIADLGEAPDQLKRRSLRKKLRRTQRRRRLDVTLAARNAPKPKAEAAAETPAEESKAE' A
#
# COMPACT_ATOMS: atom_id res chain seq x y z
N MET A 1 -20.19 6.12 -9.91
CA MET A 1 -18.79 6.30 -10.36
C MET A 1 -17.97 5.11 -9.90
N PRO A 2 -17.30 4.36 -10.79
CA PRO A 2 -16.44 3.24 -10.38
C PRO A 2 -15.25 3.73 -9.55
N SER A 3 -14.91 3.02 -8.49
CA SER A 3 -13.69 3.27 -7.71
C SER A 3 -12.45 2.88 -8.52
N PRO A 4 -11.38 3.68 -8.50
CA PRO A 4 -10.14 3.32 -9.17
C PRO A 4 -9.59 2.01 -8.61
N THR A 5 -9.03 1.15 -9.48
CA THR A 5 -8.42 -0.11 -9.08
C THR A 5 -7.10 0.12 -8.33
N ILE A 6 -6.67 -0.86 -7.53
CA ILE A 6 -5.42 -0.79 -6.75
C ILE A 6 -4.22 -0.48 -7.66
N ASP A 7 -4.15 -1.12 -8.84
CA ASP A 7 -3.06 -0.91 -9.80
C ASP A 7 -3.02 0.53 -10.34
N GLN A 8 -4.18 1.12 -10.60
CA GLN A 8 -4.28 2.52 -11.02
C GLN A 8 -3.79 3.47 -9.92
N LEU A 9 -4.03 3.16 -8.65
CA LEU A 9 -3.52 3.94 -7.52
C LEU A 9 -1.99 3.83 -7.42
N GLN A 10 -1.42 2.64 -7.65
CA GLN A 10 0.03 2.43 -7.62
C GLN A 10 0.75 3.21 -8.74
N GLN A 11 0.22 3.17 -9.97
CA GLN A 11 0.77 3.94 -11.10
C GLN A 11 0.70 5.46 -10.86
N ARG A 12 -0.35 5.93 -10.19
CA ARG A 12 -0.48 7.33 -9.77
C ARG A 12 0.54 7.72 -8.70
N GLU A 13 0.83 6.83 -7.74
CA GLU A 13 1.85 7.09 -6.72
C GLU A 13 3.25 7.20 -7.33
N THR A 14 3.61 6.31 -8.26
CA THR A 14 4.94 6.30 -8.89
C THR A 14 5.15 7.54 -9.77
N SER A 15 4.17 7.92 -10.58
CA SER A 15 4.23 9.14 -11.40
C SER A 15 4.34 10.41 -10.55
N ILE A 16 3.60 10.52 -9.45
CA ILE A 16 3.70 11.67 -8.53
C ILE A 16 5.07 11.72 -7.84
N LYS A 17 5.64 10.56 -7.47
CA LYS A 17 6.99 10.50 -6.88
C LYS A 17 8.05 10.99 -7.86
N LYS A 18 7.99 10.57 -9.12
CA LYS A 18 8.89 11.05 -10.18
C LYS A 18 8.77 12.56 -10.36
N ALA A 19 7.54 13.07 -10.52
CA ALA A 19 7.30 14.51 -10.62
C ALA A 19 7.82 15.30 -9.40
N ILE A 20 7.80 14.74 -8.19
CA ILE A 20 8.37 15.40 -7.00
C ILE A 20 9.90 15.43 -7.01
N ALA A 21 10.54 14.45 -7.66
CA ALA A 21 11.99 14.35 -7.81
C ALA A 21 12.50 15.29 -8.92
N ASP A 22 11.74 15.42 -10.01
CA ASP A 22 12.08 16.28 -11.15
C ASP A 22 11.90 17.78 -10.84
N LEU A 23 11.13 18.13 -9.79
CA LEU A 23 10.94 19.51 -9.33
C LEU A 23 12.09 19.96 -8.41
N GLY A 24 12.86 20.95 -8.88
CA GLY A 24 13.99 21.58 -8.19
C GLY A 24 13.60 22.44 -6.96
N GLU A 25 14.54 23.27 -6.48
CA GLU A 25 14.51 23.76 -5.09
C GLU A 25 13.74 25.05 -4.79
N ALA A 26 13.62 26.06 -5.67
CA ALA A 26 13.13 27.39 -5.25
C ALA A 26 11.69 27.74 -5.69
N PRO A 27 11.34 27.89 -6.99
CA PRO A 27 9.96 28.22 -7.40
C PRO A 27 9.00 27.02 -7.33
N ASP A 28 9.52 25.80 -7.29
CA ASP A 28 8.72 24.58 -7.37
C ASP A 28 8.32 23.99 -6.02
N GLN A 29 8.71 24.61 -4.89
CA GLN A 29 8.35 24.10 -3.55
C GLN A 29 6.84 24.04 -3.32
N LEU A 30 6.08 25.04 -3.81
CA LEU A 30 4.62 25.07 -3.70
C LEU A 30 3.98 23.94 -4.50
N LYS A 31 4.44 23.72 -5.74
CA LYS A 31 3.99 22.61 -6.59
C LYS A 31 4.37 21.27 -5.95
N ARG A 32 5.61 21.13 -5.45
CA ARG A 32 6.09 19.95 -4.73
C ARG A 32 5.27 19.67 -3.47
N ARG A 33 4.91 20.70 -2.69
CA ARG A 33 4.02 20.58 -1.52
C ARG A 33 2.62 20.13 -1.95
N SER A 34 2.09 20.67 -3.05
CA SER A 34 0.80 20.25 -3.59
C SER A 34 0.81 18.79 -4.04
N LEU A 35 1.87 18.35 -4.72
CA LEU A 35 2.07 16.96 -5.15
C LEU A 35 2.26 16.03 -3.97
N ARG A 36 3.00 16.43 -2.93
CA ARG A 36 3.13 15.67 -1.66
C ARG A 36 1.77 15.49 -0.98
N LYS A 37 0.91 16.53 -0.97
CA LYS A 37 -0.47 16.41 -0.46
C LYS A 37 -1.29 15.41 -1.30
N LYS A 38 -1.18 15.46 -2.63
CA LYS A 38 -1.83 14.50 -3.52
C LYS A 38 -1.34 13.07 -3.26
N LEU A 39 -0.03 12.87 -3.13
CA LEU A 39 0.58 11.57 -2.82
C LEU A 39 0.04 10.99 -1.49
N ARG A 40 0.00 11.81 -0.43
CA ARG A 40 -0.57 11.38 0.87
C ARG A 40 -2.03 10.97 0.77
N ARG A 41 -2.84 11.68 -0.01
CA ARG A 41 -4.25 11.34 -0.24
C ARG A 41 -4.38 10.00 -0.98
N THR A 42 -3.57 9.76 -2.00
CA THR A 42 -3.55 8.49 -2.75
C THR A 42 -3.18 7.32 -1.84
N GLN A 43 -2.11 7.47 -1.07
CA GLN A 43 -1.68 6.44 -0.10
C GLN A 43 -2.75 6.15 0.95
N ARG A 44 -3.43 7.19 1.46
CA ARG A 44 -4.54 7.02 2.41
C ARG A 44 -5.68 6.22 1.79
N ARG A 45 -6.07 6.51 0.54
CA ARG A 45 -7.10 5.76 -0.18
C ARG A 45 -6.70 4.30 -0.36
N ARG A 46 -5.50 4.04 -0.86
CA ARG A 46 -4.96 2.67 -1.00
C ARG A 46 -5.00 1.89 0.33
N ARG A 47 -4.61 2.52 1.44
CA ARG A 47 -4.69 1.88 2.76
C ARG A 47 -6.12 1.55 3.15
N LEU A 48 -7.07 2.47 2.94
CA LEU A 48 -8.48 2.24 3.21
C LEU A 48 -9.04 1.11 2.34
N ASP A 49 -8.73 1.09 1.05
CA ASP A 49 -9.16 0.04 0.13
C ASP A 49 -8.62 -1.33 0.54
N VAL A 50 -7.34 -1.40 0.96
CA VAL A 50 -6.75 -2.62 1.51
C VAL A 50 -7.42 -3.05 2.81
N THR A 51 -7.72 -2.12 3.73
CA THR A 51 -8.42 -2.47 4.99
C THR A 51 -9.86 -2.89 4.76
N LEU A 52 -10.55 -2.28 3.79
CA LEU A 52 -11.92 -2.66 3.42
C LEU A 52 -11.92 -4.01 2.72
N ALA A 53 -10.97 -4.26 1.82
CA ALA A 53 -10.77 -5.56 1.21
C ALA A 53 -10.47 -6.62 2.26
N ALA A 54 -9.61 -6.34 3.26
CA ALA A 54 -9.32 -7.25 4.36
C ALA A 54 -10.53 -7.48 5.29
N ARG A 55 -11.36 -6.46 5.52
CA ARG A 55 -12.59 -6.58 6.33
C ARG A 55 -13.67 -7.40 5.63
N ASN A 56 -13.78 -7.25 4.31
CA ASN A 56 -14.74 -7.95 3.47
C ASN A 56 -14.20 -9.30 2.96
N ALA A 57 -12.92 -9.58 3.18
CA ALA A 57 -12.36 -10.90 2.93
C ALA A 57 -13.10 -11.90 3.84
N PRO A 58 -13.58 -13.03 3.30
CA PRO A 58 -14.10 -14.09 4.15
C PRO A 58 -12.99 -14.45 5.14
N LYS A 59 -13.33 -14.54 6.43
CA LYS A 59 -12.40 -15.07 7.44
C LYS A 59 -11.84 -16.38 6.89
N PRO A 60 -10.51 -16.61 6.90
CA PRO A 60 -9.99 -17.91 6.53
C PRO A 60 -10.71 -18.92 7.42
N LYS A 61 -11.44 -19.87 6.81
CA LYS A 61 -11.93 -21.03 7.55
C LYS A 61 -10.68 -21.66 8.16
N ALA A 62 -10.63 -21.76 9.48
CA ALA A 62 -9.59 -22.48 10.18
C ALA A 62 -9.77 -23.97 9.91
N GLU A 63 -9.43 -24.41 8.71
CA GLU A 63 -9.28 -25.80 8.34
C GLU A 63 -7.96 -25.93 7.58
N ALA A 64 -7.07 -26.78 8.12
CA ALA A 64 -5.79 -27.20 7.57
C ALA A 64 -4.62 -26.18 7.61
N ALA A 65 -4.05 -26.00 8.80
CA ALA A 65 -2.60 -25.80 8.95
C ALA A 65 -2.07 -26.77 10.00
N ALA A 66 -2.37 -28.06 9.80
CA ALA A 66 -1.57 -29.14 10.35
C ALA A 66 -0.43 -29.37 9.36
N GLU A 67 0.61 -28.55 9.41
CA GLU A 67 1.89 -28.83 8.77
C GLU A 67 2.98 -28.13 9.60
N THR A 68 3.59 -28.95 10.44
CA THR A 68 4.76 -28.72 11.29
C THR A 68 5.93 -28.13 10.53
N PRO A 69 6.72 -27.23 11.16
CA PRO A 69 8.16 -27.20 10.96
C PRO A 69 8.89 -27.71 12.21
N ALA A 70 9.89 -28.54 11.97
CA ALA A 70 10.75 -29.24 12.92
C ALA A 70 11.68 -28.31 13.73
N GLU A 71 12.05 -28.72 14.95
CA GLU A 71 13.46 -28.82 15.42
C GLU A 71 13.58 -29.36 16.86
N GLU A 72 14.38 -30.44 16.98
CA GLU A 72 15.34 -30.81 18.04
C GLU A 72 15.03 -30.62 19.55
N SER A 73 14.97 -31.74 20.28
CA SER A 73 15.80 -31.92 21.49
C SER A 73 16.04 -33.40 21.81
N LYS A 74 17.32 -33.74 21.92
CA LYS A 74 17.93 -35.02 22.31
C LYS A 74 17.98 -35.15 23.85
N ALA A 75 18.06 -36.41 24.32
CA ALA A 75 18.24 -36.88 25.71
C ALA A 75 16.97 -36.79 26.58
N GLU A 76 16.53 -37.82 27.29
CA GLU A 76 17.27 -38.79 28.11
C GLU A 76 16.53 -40.15 28.18
#